data_AF-A0A7N2MFL4-F1
#
_entry.id   AF-A0A7N2MFL4-F1
#
_cell.length_a   1.000
_cell.length_b   1.000
_cell.length_c   1.000
_cell.angle_alpha   90.00
_cell.angle_beta   90.00
_cell.angle_gamma   90.00
#
_symmetry.space_group_name_H-M   'P 1'
#
loop_
_entity.id
_entity.type
_entity.pdbx_description
1 polymer ?
#
loop_
_entity_poly.entity_id
_entity_poly.type
_entity_poly.pdbx_seq_one_letter_code
_entity_poly.pdbx_strand_id
1 'polypeptide(L)'
;MGWLVPVATLVVRRELDPMRFERMLNEMLSHLERQPRDKERRVAWLKYIDPLLSAVGLVLLAHFRRIFPLILKWMHADDDETVLLVLERIQTILKLTWIRNTPYVGRLVDELMILYKEAAMKRAREEVRMHILQILILLQQCKGMQFEAAWGKHKDDPNLANLESSLSGRGAATLLGPNVWLSVIFGKQAIQVAPMQLCVSFNDHMERNLESYEMNSCQCSLECLCAIDVN
;
A
#
# COMPACT_ATOMS: atom_id res chain seq x y z
N MET A 1 2.51 -17.95 -19.56
CA MET A 1 1.20 -17.34 -19.18
C MET A 1 0.27 -18.27 -18.37
N GLY A 2 0.76 -19.32 -17.69
CA GLY A 2 -0.09 -20.32 -17.01
C GLY A 2 -0.90 -19.85 -15.78
N TRP A 3 -0.74 -18.61 -15.34
CA TRP A 3 -1.37 -18.05 -14.13
C TRP A 3 -2.67 -17.29 -14.41
N LEU A 4 -2.87 -16.86 -15.65
CA LEU A 4 -3.97 -15.98 -16.04
C LEU A 4 -5.33 -16.66 -15.90
N VAL A 5 -5.43 -17.90 -16.39
CA VAL A 5 -6.66 -18.69 -16.34
C VAL A 5 -7.01 -19.09 -14.89
N PRO A 6 -6.07 -19.56 -14.06
CA PRO A 6 -6.35 -19.80 -12.64
C PRO A 6 -6.81 -18.56 -11.88
N VAL A 7 -6.09 -17.42 -12.00
CA VAL A 7 -6.43 -16.21 -11.22
C VAL A 7 -7.81 -15.66 -11.60
N ALA A 8 -8.11 -15.54 -12.89
CA ALA A 8 -9.41 -15.05 -13.35
C ALA A 8 -10.56 -15.99 -12.95
N THR A 9 -10.35 -17.31 -13.03
CA THR A 9 -11.38 -18.31 -12.68
C THR A 9 -11.63 -18.37 -11.16
N LEU A 10 -10.58 -18.20 -10.35
CA LEU A 10 -10.66 -18.28 -8.89
C LEU A 10 -11.36 -17.07 -8.26
N VAL A 11 -11.14 -15.88 -8.81
CA VAL A 11 -11.71 -14.62 -8.32
C VAL A 11 -13.22 -14.55 -8.57
N VAL A 12 -13.67 -15.05 -9.73
CA VAL A 12 -15.09 -15.08 -10.08
C VAL A 12 -15.89 -16.03 -9.19
N ARG A 13 -15.27 -17.08 -8.65
CA ARG A 13 -16.00 -18.11 -7.89
C ARG A 13 -16.29 -17.77 -6.43
N ARG A 14 -15.64 -16.78 -5.79
CA ARG A 14 -15.88 -16.32 -4.37
C ARG A 14 -16.09 -17.40 -3.28
N GLU A 15 -15.86 -18.69 -3.57
CA GLU A 15 -16.24 -19.84 -2.75
C GLU A 15 -15.03 -20.63 -2.24
N LEU A 16 -13.81 -20.08 -2.33
CA LEU A 16 -12.60 -20.83 -1.99
C LEU A 16 -11.81 -20.26 -0.80
N ASP A 17 -11.35 -21.22 0.00
CA ASP A 17 -10.54 -21.13 1.22
C ASP A 17 -9.33 -20.17 1.11
N PRO A 18 -9.14 -19.23 2.07
CA PRO A 18 -7.95 -18.38 2.20
C PRO A 18 -6.62 -19.11 2.00
N MET A 19 -6.52 -20.37 2.42
CA MET A 19 -5.31 -21.18 2.26
C MET A 19 -4.92 -21.42 0.78
N ARG A 20 -5.91 -21.49 -0.12
CA ARG A 20 -5.66 -21.66 -1.56
C ARG A 20 -5.13 -20.38 -2.20
N PHE A 21 -5.61 -19.21 -1.75
CA PHE A 21 -5.13 -17.91 -2.23
C PHE A 21 -3.69 -17.67 -1.80
N GLU A 22 -3.36 -17.97 -0.54
CA GLU A 22 -2.00 -17.84 -0.04
C GLU A 22 -1.02 -18.76 -0.78
N ARG A 23 -1.40 -20.03 -1.02
CA ARG A 23 -0.57 -20.95 -1.80
C ARG A 23 -0.31 -20.43 -3.22
N MET A 24 -1.34 -19.93 -3.89
CA MET A 24 -1.19 -19.37 -5.24
C MET A 24 -0.30 -18.12 -5.24
N LEU A 25 -0.46 -17.23 -4.26
CA LEU A 25 0.41 -16.06 -4.10
C LEU A 25 1.88 -16.48 -3.90
N ASN A 26 2.12 -17.47 -3.03
CA ASN A 26 3.47 -17.98 -2.77
C ASN A 26 4.11 -18.59 -4.02
N GLU A 27 3.37 -19.39 -4.78
CA GLU A 27 3.81 -19.93 -6.06
C GLU A 27 4.16 -18.79 -7.03
N MET A 28 3.25 -17.81 -7.24
CA MET A 28 3.49 -16.65 -8.11
C MET A 28 4.77 -15.91 -7.74
N LEU A 29 4.96 -15.61 -6.45
CA LEU A 29 6.14 -14.92 -5.94
C LEU A 29 7.43 -15.72 -6.18
N SER A 30 7.41 -17.04 -5.96
CA SER A 30 8.58 -17.89 -6.21
C SER A 30 9.01 -17.90 -7.69
N HIS A 31 8.07 -17.77 -8.62
CA HIS A 31 8.40 -17.66 -10.04
C HIS A 31 8.95 -16.27 -10.42
N LEU A 32 8.44 -15.21 -9.79
CA LEU A 32 8.93 -13.85 -10.00
C LEU A 32 10.33 -13.63 -9.41
N GLU A 33 10.60 -14.19 -8.24
CA GLU A 33 11.91 -14.09 -7.57
C GLU A 33 13.02 -14.76 -8.38
N ARG A 34 12.71 -15.84 -9.10
CA ARG A 34 13.66 -16.52 -10.00
C ARG A 34 14.00 -15.70 -11.24
N GLN A 35 13.03 -14.96 -11.78
CA GLN A 35 13.19 -14.19 -13.02
C GLN A 35 12.56 -12.79 -12.93
N PRO A 36 13.09 -11.92 -12.05
CA PRO A 36 12.47 -10.63 -11.74
C PRO A 36 12.64 -9.60 -12.86
N ARG A 37 13.44 -9.88 -13.90
CA ARG A 37 13.65 -8.99 -15.05
C ARG A 37 12.83 -9.40 -16.28
N ASP A 38 12.09 -10.51 -16.22
CA ASP A 38 11.21 -10.93 -17.30
C ASP A 38 10.02 -9.96 -17.37
N LYS A 39 10.02 -9.12 -18.42
CA LYS A 39 9.02 -8.06 -18.63
C LYS A 39 7.61 -8.64 -18.74
N GLU A 40 7.44 -9.69 -19.54
CA GLU A 40 6.11 -10.27 -19.79
C GLU A 40 5.52 -10.84 -18.50
N ARG A 41 6.33 -11.55 -17.71
CA ARG A 41 5.87 -12.11 -16.42
C ARG A 41 5.52 -11.05 -15.42
N ARG A 42 6.35 -10.01 -15.29
CA ARG A 42 6.10 -8.89 -14.40
C ARG A 42 4.82 -8.16 -14.77
N VAL A 43 4.67 -7.77 -16.04
CA VAL A 43 3.48 -7.05 -16.52
C VAL A 43 2.23 -7.90 -16.35
N ALA A 44 2.29 -9.19 -16.68
CA ALA A 44 1.17 -10.10 -16.44
C ALA A 44 0.83 -10.17 -14.95
N TRP A 45 1.81 -10.36 -14.07
CA TRP A 45 1.55 -10.39 -12.63
C TRP A 45 0.89 -9.09 -12.15
N LEU A 46 1.44 -7.93 -12.49
CA LEU A 46 0.92 -6.65 -12.04
C LEU A 46 -0.51 -6.38 -12.52
N LYS A 47 -0.88 -6.81 -13.74
CA LYS A 47 -2.22 -6.63 -14.29
C LYS A 47 -3.29 -7.45 -13.57
N TYR A 48 -2.95 -8.65 -13.10
CA TYR A 48 -3.95 -9.60 -12.61
C TYR A 48 -3.88 -9.90 -11.11
N ILE A 49 -2.88 -9.36 -10.40
CA ILE A 49 -2.70 -9.65 -8.98
C ILE A 49 -3.76 -9.00 -8.09
N ASP A 50 -4.39 -7.91 -8.53
CA ASP A 50 -5.30 -7.10 -7.70
C ASP A 50 -6.33 -7.90 -6.92
N PRO A 51 -7.11 -8.79 -7.57
CA PRO A 51 -8.18 -9.46 -6.85
C PRO A 51 -7.62 -10.53 -5.89
N LEU A 52 -6.41 -11.05 -6.16
CA LEU A 52 -5.71 -11.93 -5.23
C LEU A 52 -5.22 -11.14 -4.00
N LEU A 53 -4.71 -9.92 -4.17
CA LEU A 53 -4.36 -9.05 -3.04
C LEU A 53 -5.59 -8.78 -2.18
N SER A 54 -6.72 -8.46 -2.81
CA SER A 54 -7.99 -8.22 -2.11
C SER A 54 -8.49 -9.46 -1.37
N ALA A 55 -8.35 -10.65 -1.95
CA ALA A 55 -8.75 -11.91 -1.31
C ALA A 55 -7.85 -12.28 -0.11
N VAL A 56 -6.55 -12.00 -0.19
CA VAL A 56 -5.58 -12.26 0.89
C VAL A 56 -5.71 -11.21 2.01
N GLY A 57 -6.02 -9.96 1.66
CA GLY A 57 -6.27 -8.89 2.63
C GLY A 57 -5.08 -8.62 3.56
N LEU A 58 -5.32 -8.56 4.88
CA LEU A 58 -4.28 -8.24 5.86
C LEU A 58 -3.16 -9.29 5.97
N VAL A 59 -3.42 -10.55 5.59
CA VAL A 59 -2.40 -11.61 5.56
C VAL A 59 -1.24 -11.25 4.61
N LEU A 60 -1.47 -10.33 3.68
CA LEU A 60 -0.48 -9.82 2.75
C LEU A 60 0.79 -9.30 3.45
N LEU A 61 0.66 -8.80 4.69
CA LEU A 61 1.78 -8.31 5.50
C LEU A 61 2.87 -9.37 5.71
N ALA A 62 2.49 -10.65 5.84
CA ALA A 62 3.44 -11.75 5.97
C ALA A 62 4.33 -11.90 4.71
N HIS A 63 3.84 -11.45 3.55
CA HIS A 63 4.53 -11.52 2.28
C HIS A 63 5.25 -10.23 1.89
N PHE A 64 5.18 -9.16 2.70
CA PHE A 64 5.81 -7.88 2.37
C PHE A 64 7.32 -8.01 2.13
N ARG A 65 7.99 -8.88 2.88
CA ARG A 65 9.43 -9.16 2.71
C ARG A 65 9.78 -9.67 1.31
N ARG A 66 8.83 -10.28 0.60
CA ARG A 66 8.99 -10.80 -0.77
C ARG A 66 8.44 -9.83 -1.80
N ILE A 67 7.29 -9.21 -1.52
CA ILE A 67 6.57 -8.32 -2.44
C ILE A 67 7.28 -6.97 -2.59
N PHE A 68 7.64 -6.30 -1.49
CA PHE A 68 8.21 -4.96 -1.55
C PHE A 68 9.53 -4.89 -2.31
N PRO A 69 10.49 -5.82 -2.14
CA PRO A 69 11.71 -5.81 -2.94
C PRO A 69 11.44 -5.91 -4.46
N LEU A 70 10.45 -6.70 -4.87
CA LEU A 70 10.06 -6.81 -6.28
C LEU A 70 9.42 -5.50 -6.77
N ILE A 71 8.47 -4.96 -6.01
CA ILE A 71 7.78 -3.70 -6.32
C ILE A 71 8.77 -2.54 -6.45
N LEU A 72 9.65 -2.34 -5.46
CA LEU A 72 10.64 -1.27 -5.49
C LEU A 72 11.61 -1.45 -6.66
N LYS A 73 12.01 -2.69 -6.96
CA LYS A 73 12.84 -2.97 -8.14
C LYS A 73 12.14 -2.63 -9.45
N TRP A 74 10.86 -2.89 -9.56
CA TRP A 74 10.07 -2.65 -10.78
C TRP A 74 9.60 -1.21 -10.94
N MET A 75 9.56 -0.46 -9.84
CA MET A 75 9.27 0.97 -9.82
C MET A 75 10.23 1.76 -10.73
N HIS A 76 11.48 1.33 -10.82
CA HIS A 76 12.53 1.94 -11.66
C HIS A 76 12.78 1.17 -12.96
N ALA A 77 11.78 0.43 -13.46
CA ALA A 77 11.90 -0.23 -14.75
C ALA A 77 11.97 0.80 -15.90
N ASP A 78 12.63 0.46 -17.00
CA ASP A 78 12.79 1.36 -18.14
C ASP A 78 11.46 1.69 -18.84
N ASP A 79 10.50 0.76 -18.84
CA ASP A 79 9.21 0.91 -19.50
C ASP A 79 8.12 1.53 -18.62
N ASP A 80 7.43 2.52 -19.17
CA ASP A 80 6.37 3.28 -18.49
C ASP A 80 5.19 2.41 -18.06
N GLU A 81 4.83 1.38 -18.83
CA GLU A 81 3.74 0.46 -18.51
C GLU A 81 3.98 -0.24 -17.17
N THR A 82 5.19 -0.77 -16.95
CA THR A 82 5.54 -1.38 -15.67
C THR A 82 5.44 -0.37 -14.54
N VAL A 83 6.01 0.82 -14.71
CA VAL A 83 6.06 1.85 -13.67
C VAL A 83 4.63 2.21 -13.22
N LEU A 84 3.73 2.47 -14.17
CA LEU A 84 2.34 2.80 -13.88
C LEU A 84 1.63 1.67 -13.13
N LEU A 85 1.74 0.43 -13.62
CA LEU A 85 1.13 -0.73 -12.99
C LEU A 85 1.66 -0.96 -11.56
N VAL A 86 2.95 -0.74 -11.32
CA VAL A 86 3.56 -0.81 -9.99
C VAL A 86 2.95 0.23 -9.05
N LEU A 87 2.82 1.48 -9.50
CA LEU A 87 2.25 2.55 -8.69
C LEU A 87 0.78 2.26 -8.33
N GLU A 88 -0.01 1.75 -9.28
CA GLU A 88 -1.38 1.30 -9.00
C GLU A 88 -1.41 0.19 -7.95
N ARG A 89 -0.52 -0.82 -8.05
CA ARG A 89 -0.48 -1.91 -7.07
C ARG A 89 -0.04 -1.43 -5.69
N ILE A 90 0.86 -0.45 -5.60
CA ILE A 90 1.23 0.18 -4.33
C ILE A 90 0.01 0.83 -3.68
N GLN A 91 -0.81 1.56 -4.45
CA GLN A 91 -2.05 2.13 -3.92
C GLN A 91 -2.99 1.04 -3.37
N THR A 92 -3.18 -0.07 -4.10
CA THR A 92 -3.97 -1.21 -3.58
C THR A 92 -3.41 -1.73 -2.28
N ILE A 93 -2.09 -2.02 -2.22
CA ILE A 93 -1.45 -2.58 -1.04
C ILE A 93 -1.60 -1.65 0.16
N LEU A 94 -1.35 -0.34 -0.03
CA LEU A 94 -1.50 0.66 1.02
C LEU A 94 -2.95 0.75 1.52
N LYS A 95 -3.94 0.70 0.62
CA LYS A 95 -5.36 0.68 0.98
C LYS A 95 -5.76 -0.59 1.72
N LEU A 96 -5.15 -1.74 1.44
CA LEU A 96 -5.43 -2.99 2.14
C LEU A 96 -4.75 -3.08 3.50
N THR A 97 -3.59 -2.43 3.67
CA THR A 97 -2.77 -2.54 4.89
C THR A 97 -2.67 -1.24 5.68
N TRP A 98 -3.59 -0.28 5.44
CA TRP A 98 -3.51 1.08 5.99
C TRP A 98 -3.44 1.11 7.53
N ILE A 99 -4.13 0.19 8.20
CA ILE A 99 -4.22 0.10 9.66
C ILE A 99 -2.86 -0.21 10.32
N ARG A 100 -1.96 -0.90 9.63
CA ARG A 100 -0.77 -1.49 10.27
C ARG A 100 0.47 -0.65 10.07
N ASN A 101 1.32 -0.59 11.09
CA ASN A 101 2.66 -0.05 10.95
C ASN A 101 3.47 -0.94 10.01
N THR A 102 4.04 -0.36 8.94
CA THR A 102 4.79 -1.12 7.93
C THR A 102 6.20 -0.54 7.86
N PRO A 103 7.26 -1.34 8.04
CA PRO A 103 8.63 -0.83 8.12
C PRO A 103 9.16 -0.26 6.78
N TYR A 104 8.36 -0.36 5.71
CA TYR A 104 8.71 0.07 4.37
C TYR A 104 8.34 1.51 4.05
N VAL A 105 7.62 2.24 4.93
CA VAL A 105 7.13 3.60 4.63
C VAL A 105 8.29 4.53 4.27
N GLY A 106 9.34 4.58 5.10
CA GLY A 106 10.48 5.46 4.87
C GLY A 106 11.15 5.19 3.52
N ARG A 107 11.47 3.92 3.26
CA ARG A 107 12.07 3.51 1.98
C ARG A 107 11.14 3.77 0.80
N LEU A 108 9.84 3.55 0.93
CA LEU A 108 8.89 3.82 -0.14
C LEU A 108 8.85 5.31 -0.49
N VAL A 109 8.85 6.20 0.51
CA VAL A 109 8.92 7.65 0.29
C VAL A 109 10.21 8.01 -0.45
N ASP A 110 11.36 7.48 -0.01
CA ASP A 110 12.65 7.75 -0.66
C ASP A 110 12.65 7.32 -2.14
N GLU A 111 12.16 6.12 -2.45
CA GLU A 111 12.13 5.59 -3.83
C GLU A 111 11.11 6.33 -4.71
N LEU A 112 9.96 6.77 -4.14
CA LEU A 112 8.99 7.63 -4.85
C LEU A 112 9.60 8.99 -5.22
N MET A 113 10.48 9.55 -4.39
CA MET A 113 11.16 10.82 -4.68
C MET A 113 12.18 10.67 -5.80
N ILE A 114 12.91 9.57 -5.81
CA ILE A 114 13.80 9.22 -6.92
C ILE A 114 12.98 9.08 -8.21
N LEU A 115 11.88 8.32 -8.17
CA LEU A 115 11.02 8.13 -9.34
C LEU A 115 10.42 9.46 -9.83
N TYR A 116 10.04 10.37 -8.94
CA TYR A 116 9.47 11.67 -9.33
C TYR A 116 10.45 12.51 -10.16
N LYS A 117 11.74 12.43 -9.83
CA LYS A 117 12.82 13.06 -10.60
C LYS A 117 13.04 12.33 -11.92
N GLU A 118 13.14 11.01 -11.89
CA GLU A 118 13.29 10.17 -13.10
C GLU A 118 12.13 10.30 -14.07
N ALA A 119 10.92 10.60 -13.59
CA ALA A 119 9.73 10.81 -14.41
C ALA A 119 9.91 11.92 -15.46
N ALA A 120 10.85 12.85 -15.27
CA ALA A 120 11.18 13.86 -16.28
C ALA A 120 11.64 13.23 -17.61
N MET A 121 12.18 12.01 -17.59
CA MET A 121 12.66 11.28 -18.76
C MET A 121 11.64 10.27 -19.32
N LYS A 122 10.49 10.11 -18.65
CA LYS A 122 9.43 9.14 -19.01
C LYS A 122 8.44 9.76 -20.01
N ARG A 123 7.83 8.94 -20.87
CA ARG A 123 6.78 9.42 -21.79
C ARG A 123 5.47 9.68 -21.03
N ALA A 124 5.14 8.80 -20.08
CA ALA A 124 4.00 8.93 -19.17
C ALA A 124 4.32 9.79 -17.93
N ARG A 125 5.07 10.89 -18.12
CA ARG A 125 5.59 11.74 -17.03
C ARG A 125 4.49 12.22 -16.09
N GLU A 126 3.41 12.76 -16.65
CA GLU A 126 2.36 13.41 -15.86
C GLU A 126 1.53 12.37 -15.09
N GLU A 127 1.27 11.21 -15.69
CA GLU A 127 0.57 10.09 -15.08
C GLU A 127 1.38 9.49 -13.93
N VAL A 128 2.68 9.26 -14.14
CA VAL A 128 3.60 8.79 -13.10
C VAL A 128 3.61 9.76 -11.91
N ARG A 129 3.75 11.06 -12.17
CA ARG A 129 3.74 12.10 -11.12
C ARG A 129 2.41 12.18 -10.39
N MET A 130 1.30 12.05 -11.10
CA MET A 130 -0.04 12.02 -10.51
C MET A 130 -0.21 10.83 -9.56
N HIS A 131 0.23 9.64 -9.96
CA HIS A 131 0.18 8.47 -9.09
C HIS A 131 1.11 8.58 -7.87
N ILE A 132 2.31 9.14 -8.04
CA ILE A 132 3.21 9.44 -6.92
C ILE A 132 2.52 10.37 -5.93
N LEU A 133 1.94 11.47 -6.40
CA LEU A 133 1.19 12.42 -5.57
C LEU A 133 0.06 11.73 -4.79
N GLN A 134 -0.74 10.91 -5.46
CA GLN A 134 -1.81 10.16 -4.82
C GLN A 134 -1.27 9.24 -3.72
N ILE A 135 -0.18 8.52 -3.98
CA ILE A 135 0.44 7.63 -2.99
C ILE A 135 0.95 8.43 -1.79
N LEU A 136 1.61 9.57 -2.00
CA LEU A 136 2.10 10.41 -0.90
C LEU A 136 0.95 10.94 -0.04
N ILE A 137 -0.16 11.37 -0.66
CA ILE A 137 -1.37 11.79 0.07
C ILE A 137 -1.92 10.62 0.91
N LEU A 138 -2.01 9.42 0.32
CA LEU A 138 -2.43 8.22 1.05
C LEU A 138 -1.48 7.91 2.24
N LEU A 139 -0.17 8.02 2.03
CA LEU A 139 0.81 7.79 3.10
C LEU A 139 0.72 8.83 4.21
N GLN A 140 0.59 10.11 3.86
CA GLN A 140 0.40 11.20 4.83
C GLN A 140 -0.85 10.95 5.68
N GLN A 141 -1.97 10.58 5.04
CA GLN A 141 -3.23 10.31 5.71
C GLN A 141 -3.20 9.07 6.59
N CYS A 142 -2.50 8.00 6.18
CA CYS A 142 -2.52 6.73 6.90
C CYS A 142 -1.38 6.56 7.91
N LYS A 143 -0.26 7.28 7.77
CA LYS A 143 0.98 7.04 8.53
C LYS A 143 1.48 8.24 9.34
N GLY A 144 0.89 9.42 9.16
CA GLY A 144 1.13 10.60 9.99
C GLY A 144 2.63 10.86 10.23
N MET A 145 3.07 10.80 11.48
CA MET A 145 4.46 11.10 11.85
C MET A 145 5.53 10.23 11.18
N GLN A 146 5.25 8.98 10.82
CA GLN A 146 6.23 8.16 10.09
C GLN A 146 6.45 8.68 8.66
N PHE A 147 5.38 9.17 8.04
CA PHE A 147 5.48 9.85 6.75
C PHE A 147 6.25 11.15 6.92
N GLU A 148 5.89 11.99 7.90
CA GLU A 148 6.56 13.28 8.12
C GLU A 148 8.06 13.13 8.41
N ALA A 149 8.47 12.11 9.17
CA ALA A 149 9.88 11.83 9.42
C ALA A 149 10.66 11.43 8.16
N ALA A 150 10.01 10.72 7.23
CA ALA A 150 10.61 10.35 5.95
C ALA A 150 10.59 11.52 4.95
N TRP A 151 9.45 12.19 4.83
CA TRP A 151 9.22 13.35 3.96
C TRP A 151 10.08 14.55 4.35
N GLY A 152 10.33 14.75 5.64
CA GLY A 152 11.12 15.85 6.17
C GLY A 152 12.56 15.91 5.64
N LYS A 153 13.08 14.81 5.08
CA LYS A 153 14.39 14.76 4.41
C LYS A 153 14.39 15.39 3.01
N HIS A 154 13.22 15.47 2.39
CA HIS A 154 13.04 15.85 0.98
C HIS A 154 12.39 17.22 0.80
N LYS A 155 11.80 17.80 1.87
CA LYS A 155 11.07 19.08 1.85
C LYS A 155 11.88 20.25 1.27
N ASP A 156 13.19 20.26 1.47
CA ASP A 156 14.05 21.38 1.06
C ASP A 156 14.56 21.24 -0.40
N ASP A 157 14.14 20.20 -1.14
CA ASP A 157 14.54 19.98 -2.53
C ASP A 157 13.73 20.88 -3.49
N PRO A 158 14.38 21.80 -4.24
CA PRO A 158 13.68 22.70 -5.15
C PRO A 158 12.95 21.98 -6.29
N ASN A 159 13.37 20.75 -6.64
CA ASN A 159 12.69 19.96 -7.67
C ASN A 159 11.33 19.42 -7.21
N LEU A 160 11.05 19.50 -5.91
CA LEU A 160 9.85 18.94 -5.27
C LEU A 160 8.89 20.03 -4.76
N ALA A 161 9.14 21.32 -5.00
CA ALA A 161 8.28 22.42 -4.55
C ALA A 161 6.80 22.28 -4.98
N ASN A 162 6.56 21.71 -6.16
CA ASN A 162 5.21 21.42 -6.65
C ASN A 162 4.50 20.31 -5.84
N LEU A 163 5.26 19.35 -5.30
CA LEU A 163 4.74 18.30 -4.41
C LEU A 163 4.42 18.89 -3.03
N GLU A 164 5.35 19.68 -2.48
CA GLU A 164 5.18 20.30 -1.17
C GLU A 164 3.94 21.19 -1.12
N SER A 165 3.74 22.06 -2.12
CA SER A 165 2.53 22.88 -2.23
C SER A 165 1.24 22.05 -2.33
N SER A 166 1.28 20.92 -3.05
CA SER A 166 0.14 20.00 -3.18
C SER A 166 -0.19 19.27 -1.87
N LEU A 167 0.82 18.89 -1.09
CA LEU A 167 0.67 18.23 0.20
C LEU A 167 0.25 19.22 1.30
N SER A 168 0.85 20.41 1.33
CA SER A 168 0.55 21.48 2.30
C SER A 168 -0.83 22.10 2.07
N GLY A 169 -1.18 22.42 0.82
CA GLY A 169 -2.47 23.02 0.46
C GLY A 169 -3.67 22.11 0.75
N ARG A 170 -3.46 20.79 0.84
CA ARG A 170 -4.49 19.81 1.17
C ARG A 170 -4.49 19.38 2.64
N GLY A 171 -3.40 19.64 3.36
CA GLY A 171 -3.33 19.53 4.83
C GLY A 171 -4.13 20.60 5.57
N ALA A 172 -4.31 21.79 4.98
CA ALA A 172 -5.11 22.87 5.56
C ALA A 172 -6.62 22.75 5.23
N ALA A 173 -6.96 22.18 4.08
CA ALA A 173 -8.35 22.03 3.64
C ALA A 173 -8.78 20.58 3.80
N THR A 174 -9.05 20.12 5.03
CA THR A 174 -9.95 18.98 5.37
C THR A 174 -9.84 18.56 6.85
N LEU A 175 -10.59 19.23 7.73
CA LEU A 175 -11.27 18.59 8.87
C LEU A 175 -12.49 17.81 8.35
N LEU A 176 -12.29 16.90 7.39
CA LEU A 176 -13.37 16.03 6.91
C LEU A 176 -13.35 14.80 7.81
N GLY A 177 -14.41 14.70 8.61
CA GLY A 177 -14.61 13.60 9.54
C GLY A 177 -14.56 12.22 8.88
N PRO A 178 -14.55 11.16 9.70
CA PRO A 178 -14.34 9.76 9.31
C PRO A 178 -15.26 9.22 8.20
N ASN A 179 -16.35 9.93 7.88
CA ASN A 179 -17.34 9.51 6.87
C ASN A 179 -16.89 9.74 5.42
N VAL A 180 -15.99 10.71 5.16
CA VAL A 180 -15.40 10.91 3.81
C VAL A 180 -14.34 9.84 3.52
N TRP A 181 -13.69 9.34 4.58
CA TRP A 181 -12.67 8.29 4.56
C TRP A 181 -13.19 6.99 3.93
N LEU A 182 -14.38 6.53 4.32
CA LEU A 182 -15.02 5.35 3.74
C LEU A 182 -15.32 5.53 2.25
N SER A 183 -15.70 6.74 1.83
CA SER A 183 -16.04 7.02 0.43
C SER A 183 -14.80 7.06 -0.48
N VAL A 184 -13.65 7.49 0.06
CA VAL A 184 -12.36 7.52 -0.66
C VAL A 184 -11.70 6.13 -0.72
N ILE A 185 -11.86 5.31 0.33
CA ILE A 185 -11.29 3.96 0.41
C ILE A 185 -12.16 2.91 -0.30
N PHE A 186 -13.49 2.95 -0.14
CA PHE A 186 -14.41 1.92 -0.64
C PHE A 186 -15.17 2.29 -1.92
N GLY A 187 -15.01 3.52 -2.44
CA GLY A 187 -15.83 4.01 -3.55
C GLY A 187 -17.32 4.09 -3.19
N LYS A 188 -18.18 4.53 -4.12
CA LYS A 188 -19.63 4.81 -3.88
C LYS A 188 -20.50 3.61 -3.46
N GLN A 189 -19.95 2.49 -3.02
CA GLN A 189 -20.73 1.40 -2.43
C GLN A 189 -20.88 1.62 -0.93
N ALA A 190 -22.02 2.21 -0.57
CA ALA A 190 -22.48 2.40 0.79
C ALA A 190 -22.46 1.07 1.55
N ILE A 191 -21.63 1.00 2.59
CA ILE A 191 -21.85 0.08 3.70
C ILE A 191 -22.09 0.99 4.91
N GLN A 192 -23.32 0.96 5.42
CA GLN A 192 -23.67 1.56 6.71
C GLN A 192 -22.79 0.91 7.79
N VAL A 193 -21.77 1.63 8.25
CA VAL A 193 -21.06 1.28 9.49
C VAL A 193 -21.14 2.50 10.40
N ALA A 194 -21.71 2.29 11.59
CA ALA A 194 -21.97 3.30 12.61
C ALA A 194 -20.67 4.03 13.05
N PRO A 195 -20.77 5.28 13.56
CA PRO A 195 -19.61 6.14 13.73
C PRO A 195 -18.74 5.68 14.93
N MET A 196 -17.47 5.36 14.66
CA MET A 196 -16.50 4.97 15.68
C MET A 196 -15.67 6.20 16.12
N GLN A 197 -16.08 6.79 17.24
CA GLN A 197 -15.48 7.99 17.86
C GLN A 197 -14.19 7.70 18.65
N LEU A 198 -13.50 6.59 18.36
CA LEU A 198 -12.42 6.05 19.20
C LEU A 198 -11.00 6.19 18.64
N CYS A 199 -10.81 6.65 17.39
CA CYS A 199 -9.48 6.59 16.77
C CYS A 199 -8.52 7.74 17.13
N VAL A 200 -8.98 8.87 17.68
CA VAL A 200 -8.05 9.95 18.09
C VAL A 200 -7.35 9.61 19.40
N SER A 201 -8.03 8.96 20.35
CA SER A 201 -7.44 8.67 21.66
C SER A 201 -6.49 7.47 21.67
N PHE A 202 -6.50 6.62 20.63
CA PHE A 202 -5.70 5.39 20.62
C PHE A 202 -4.27 5.63 20.10
N ASN A 203 -4.06 6.63 19.24
CA ASN A 203 -2.73 6.94 18.70
C ASN A 203 -1.83 7.61 19.77
N ASP A 204 -2.39 8.54 20.54
CA ASP A 204 -1.68 9.24 21.63
C ASP A 204 -1.31 8.33 22.83
N HIS A 205 -1.97 7.18 22.95
CA HIS A 205 -1.67 6.21 24.03
C HIS A 205 -0.55 5.24 23.64
N MET A 206 -0.32 4.96 22.35
CA MET A 206 0.75 4.06 21.92
C MET A 206 2.11 4.77 21.79
N GLU A 207 2.12 6.08 21.51
CA GLU A 207 3.36 6.86 21.38
C GLU A 207 4.12 7.05 22.70
N ARG A 208 3.44 6.95 23.85
CA ARG A 208 4.09 7.03 25.17
C ARG A 208 4.84 5.77 25.59
N ASN A 209 4.74 4.66 24.85
CA ASN A 209 5.35 3.38 25.23
C ASN A 209 6.49 2.92 24.30
N LEU A 210 7.01 3.78 23.42
CA LEU A 210 8.04 3.41 22.43
C LEU A 210 9.50 3.44 22.94
N GLU A 211 9.75 3.76 24.21
CA GLU A 211 11.12 3.69 24.79
C GLU A 211 11.47 2.32 25.41
N SER A 212 10.56 1.35 25.44
CA SER A 212 10.89 0.00 25.88
C SER A 212 10.17 -1.03 25.03
N TYR A 213 10.83 -1.63 24.04
CA TYR A 213 10.65 -3.06 23.77
C TYR A 213 11.75 -3.57 22.85
N GLU A 214 12.67 -4.32 23.45
CA GLU A 214 13.64 -5.17 22.78
C GLU A 214 12.92 -6.22 21.92
N MET A 215 13.58 -6.61 20.83
CA MET A 215 13.27 -7.77 20.03
C MET A 215 12.95 -9.00 20.90
N ASN A 216 11.70 -9.47 20.84
CA ASN A 216 11.41 -10.88 21.03
C ASN A 216 10.26 -11.32 20.12
N SER A 217 10.56 -12.34 19.34
CA SER A 217 9.62 -13.17 18.60
C SER A 217 8.46 -13.60 19.50
N CYS A 218 7.24 -13.16 19.22
CA CYS A 218 6.04 -13.81 19.75
C CYS A 218 4.85 -13.66 18.79
N GLN A 219 4.35 -14.83 18.37
CA GLN A 219 2.92 -15.13 18.26
C GLN A 219 2.06 -14.20 19.14
N CYS A 220 1.29 -13.32 18.50
CA CYS A 220 0.10 -12.71 19.11
C CYS A 220 -1.08 -12.94 18.17
N SER A 221 -1.61 -14.15 18.36
CA SER A 221 -3.00 -14.59 18.31
C SER A 221 -4.06 -13.67 17.69
N LEU A 222 -4.85 -14.30 16.82
CA LEU A 222 -6.16 -13.91 16.29
C LEU A 222 -7.24 -13.57 17.35
N GLU A 223 -6.92 -13.44 18.64
CA GLU A 223 -7.93 -13.34 19.71
C GLU A 223 -8.47 -11.93 19.96
N CYS A 224 -7.86 -10.87 19.41
CA CYS A 224 -8.36 -9.51 19.63
C CYS A 224 -9.58 -9.11 18.76
N LEU A 225 -10.11 -9.97 17.89
CA LEU A 225 -11.26 -9.65 17.02
C LEU A 225 -12.60 -10.27 17.46
N CYS A 226 -12.64 -11.06 18.55
CA CYS A 226 -13.88 -11.71 19.00
C CYS A 226 -14.56 -11.09 20.23
N ALA A 227 -14.08 -9.96 20.76
CA ALA A 227 -14.72 -9.30 21.91
C ALA A 227 -15.57 -8.09 21.47
N ILE A 228 -16.65 -8.35 20.73
CA ILE A 228 -17.84 -7.50 20.74
C ILE A 228 -18.98 -8.42 21.13
N ASP A 229 -19.10 -8.64 22.44
CA ASP A 229 -20.19 -9.41 23.01
C ASP A 229 -21.46 -8.57 23.00
N VAL A 230 -22.56 -9.22 22.63
CA VAL A 230 -23.92 -8.69 22.56
C VAL A 230 -24.49 -8.68 23.98
N ASN A 231 -24.75 -7.50 24.52
CA ASN A 231 -25.96 -7.15 25.27
C ASN A 231 -26.04 -5.65 25.57
#